data_AF-A0AAW2K1M8-F1
#
_entry.id   AF-A0AAW2K1M8-F1
#
_cell.length_a   1.000
_cell.length_b   1.000
_cell.length_c   1.000
_cell.angle_alpha   90.00
_cell.angle_beta   90.00
_cell.angle_gamma   90.00
#
_symmetry.space_group_name_H-M   'P 1'
#
loop_
_entity.id
_entity.type
_entity.pdbx_description
1 polymer ?
#
loop_
_entity_poly.entity_id
_entity_poly.type
_entity_poly.pdbx_seq_one_letter_code
_entity_poly.pdbx_strand_id
1 'polypeptide(L)' 'GMKLNESFQVAAMIEKLPPLWKDFKTYLKHKRKEMGLEDLNVRLRIEEDNLLSEMKFGKLQLRLRQI' A
#
# COMPACT_ATOMS: atom_id res chain seq x y z
N GLY A 1 23.24 7.52 -19.04
CA GLY A 1 22.20 6.51 -18.77
C GLY A 1 20.82 7.12 -18.97
N MET A 2 19.83 6.35 -19.43
CA MET A 2 18.45 6.82 -19.61
C MET A 2 17.74 6.95 -18.25
N LYS A 3 17.21 8.14 -17.95
CA LYS A 3 16.34 8.36 -16.79
C LYS A 3 14.93 7.90 -17.17
N LEU A 4 14.39 6.91 -16.47
CA LEU A 4 13.00 6.48 -16.67
C LEU A 4 12.05 7.59 -16.23
N ASN A 5 10.92 7.75 -16.94
CA ASN A 5 9.90 8.71 -16.53
C ASN A 5 9.31 8.30 -15.16
N GLU A 6 8.92 9.29 -14.37
CA GLU A 6 8.47 9.07 -12.99
C GLU A 6 7.18 8.25 -12.92
N SER A 7 6.24 8.49 -13.85
CA SER A 7 4.98 7.77 -13.93
C SER A 7 5.18 6.25 -14.13
N PHE A 8 6.18 5.87 -14.92
CA PHE A 8 6.55 4.48 -15.15
C PHE A 8 7.15 3.85 -13.90
N GLN A 9 8.02 4.59 -13.18
CA GLN A 9 8.58 4.13 -11.92
C GLN A 9 7.49 3.89 -10.86
N VAL A 10 6.55 4.84 -10.73
CA VAL A 10 5.37 4.73 -9.87
C VAL A 10 4.53 3.50 -10.24
N ALA A 11 4.20 3.32 -11.52
CA ALA A 11 3.44 2.15 -11.98
C ALA A 11 4.16 0.83 -11.68
N ALA A 12 5.47 0.76 -11.95
CA ALA A 12 6.28 -0.43 -11.69
C ALA A 12 6.36 -0.77 -10.20
N MET A 13 6.42 0.24 -9.31
CA MET A 13 6.39 0.02 -7.87
C MET A 13 5.04 -0.54 -7.40
N ILE A 14 3.91 0.01 -7.89
CA ILE A 14 2.56 -0.44 -7.52
C ILE A 14 2.35 -1.91 -7.93
N GLU A 15 2.80 -2.29 -9.12
CA GLU A 15 2.67 -3.67 -9.60
C GLU A 15 3.48 -4.65 -8.73
N LYS A 16 4.65 -4.24 -8.21
CA LYS A 16 5.49 -5.04 -7.31
C LYS A 16 4.99 -5.18 -5.87
N LEU A 17 3.92 -4.48 -5.47
CA LEU A 17 3.39 -4.57 -4.11
C LEU A 17 2.86 -6.01 -3.78
N PRO A 18 2.95 -6.46 -2.52
CA PRO A 18 2.46 -7.79 -2.12
C PRO A 18 0.95 -7.99 -2.32
N PRO A 19 0.45 -9.25 -2.37
CA PRO A 19 -1.00 -9.53 -2.51
C PRO A 19 -1.87 -8.93 -1.40
N LEU A 20 -1.34 -8.79 -0.19
CA LEU A 20 -2.01 -8.16 0.96
C LEU A 20 -2.47 -6.72 0.67
N TRP A 21 -1.83 -6.06 -0.30
CA TRP A 21 -2.10 -4.67 -0.67
C TRP A 21 -3.14 -4.54 -1.80
N LYS A 22 -3.92 -5.59 -2.09
CA LYS A 22 -4.88 -5.60 -3.21
C LYS A 22 -5.85 -4.42 -3.18
N ASP A 23 -6.38 -4.09 -2.02
CA ASP A 23 -7.35 -3.01 -1.88
C ASP A 23 -6.68 -1.65 -2.06
N PHE A 24 -5.48 -1.47 -1.51
CA PHE A 24 -4.65 -0.30 -1.77
C PHE A 24 -4.30 -0.12 -3.25
N LYS A 25 -3.89 -1.19 -3.96
CA LYS A 25 -3.66 -1.12 -5.42
C LYS A 25 -4.93 -0.71 -6.16
N THR A 26 -6.08 -1.24 -5.76
CA THR A 26 -7.38 -0.89 -6.34
C THR A 26 -7.69 0.58 -6.10
N TYR A 27 -7.47 1.09 -4.89
CA TYR A 27 -7.61 2.51 -4.56
C TYR A 27 -6.72 3.39 -5.46
N LEU A 28 -5.44 3.03 -5.63
CA LEU A 28 -4.53 3.79 -6.49
C LEU A 28 -4.98 3.84 -7.95
N LYS A 29 -5.50 2.73 -8.50
CA LYS A 29 -6.00 2.65 -9.89
C LYS A 29 -7.21 3.54 -10.16
N HIS A 30 -8.06 3.78 -9.15
CA HIS A 30 -9.24 4.63 -9.28
C HIS A 30 -8.94 6.13 -9.04
N LYS A 31 -7.74 6.46 -8.57
CA LYS A 31 -7.38 7.84 -8.25
C LYS A 31 -7.01 8.61 -9.52
N ARG A 32 -7.83 9.59 -9.89
CA ARG A 32 -7.64 10.41 -11.12
C ARG A 32 -6.55 11.49 -11.02
N LYS A 33 -5.88 11.64 -9.87
CA LYS A 33 -4.82 12.65 -9.68
C LYS A 33 -3.46 12.01 -10.00
N GLU A 34 -2.66 12.66 -10.85
CA GLU A 34 -1.26 12.28 -11.03
C GLU A 34 -0.54 12.17 -9.69
N MET A 35 0.32 11.17 -9.59
CA MET A 35 1.04 10.81 -8.38
C MET A 35 2.52 10.66 -8.71
N GLY A 36 3.36 11.41 -8.00
CA GLY A 36 4.82 11.24 -8.04
C GLY A 36 5.31 10.19 -7.04
N LEU A 37 6.62 9.96 -7.02
CA LEU A 37 7.26 8.99 -6.12
C LEU A 37 7.14 9.39 -4.65
N GLU A 38 7.22 10.68 -4.35
CA GLU A 38 7.09 11.21 -2.99
C GLU A 38 5.68 10.99 -2.43
N ASP A 39 4.66 11.31 -3.24
CA ASP A 39 3.26 11.04 -2.90
C ASP A 39 3.01 9.54 -2.68
N LEU A 40 3.58 8.68 -3.53
CA LEU A 40 3.47 7.24 -3.39
C LEU A 40 4.10 6.76 -2.07
N ASN A 41 5.31 7.23 -1.74
CA ASN A 41 6.02 6.85 -0.51
C ASN A 41 5.21 7.19 0.75
N VAL A 42 4.64 8.40 0.82
CA VAL A 42 3.79 8.80 1.96
C VAL A 42 2.59 7.85 2.10
N ARG A 43 1.93 7.51 0.99
CA ARG A 43 0.78 6.60 1.00
C ARG A 43 1.12 5.18 1.39
N LEU A 44 2.29 4.69 0.95
CA LEU A 44 2.78 3.37 1.34
C LEU A 44 2.97 3.29 2.86
N ARG A 45 3.61 4.28 3.48
CA ARG A 45 3.82 4.28 4.93
C ARG A 45 2.51 4.26 5.72
N ILE A 46 1.53 5.07 5.29
CA ILE A 46 0.21 5.12 5.93
C ILE A 46 -0.49 3.77 5.85
N GLU A 47 -0.47 3.15 4.68
CA GLU A 47 -1.15 1.87 4.47
C GLU A 47 -0.45 0.71 5.20
N GLU A 48 0.89 0.74 5.30
CA GLU A 48 1.64 -0.22 6.10
C GLU A 48 1.22 -0.16 7.57
N ASP A 49 1.08 1.05 8.13
CA ASP A 49 0.60 1.26 9.50
C ASP A 49 -0.85 0.77 9.69
N ASN A 50 -1.71 0.97 8.70
CA ASN A 50 -3.10 0.48 8.71
C ASN A 50 -3.11 -1.06 8.77
N LEU A 51 -2.37 -1.72 7.88
CA LEU A 51 -2.29 -3.19 7.83
C LEU A 51 -1.73 -3.77 9.13
N LEU A 52 -0.70 -3.15 9.71
CA LEU A 52 -0.13 -3.58 10.99
C LEU A 52 -1.14 -3.42 12.14
N SER A 53 -1.94 -2.35 12.12
CA SER A 53 -2.98 -2.11 13.12
C SER A 53 -4.11 -3.13 13.03
N GLU A 54 -4.57 -3.44 11.81
CA GLU A 54 -5.57 -4.49 11.59
C GLU A 54 -5.08 -5.87 12.01
N MET A 55 -3.83 -6.23 11.67
CA MET A 55 -3.24 -7.50 12.10
C MET A 55 -3.16 -7.63 13.62
N LYS A 56 -2.77 -6.56 14.32
CA LYS A 56 -2.73 -6.55 15.79
C LYS A 56 -4.13 -6.74 16.37
N PHE A 57 -5.13 -6.05 15.83
CA PHE A 57 -6.52 -6.18 16.28
C PHE A 57 -7.07 -7.58 16.05
N GLY A 58 -6.88 -8.16 14.86
CA GLY A 58 -7.30 -9.52 14.56
C GLY A 58 -6.63 -10.57 15.46
N LYS A 59 -5.32 -10.44 15.70
CA LYS A 59 -4.58 -11.33 16.63
C LYS A 59 -5.08 -11.19 18.08
N LEU A 60 -5.41 -9.98 18.53
CA LEU A 60 -5.99 -9.76 19.86
C LEU A 60 -7.37 -10.40 19.97
N GLN A 61 -8.23 -10.23 18.97
CA GLN A 61 -9.55 -10.87 18.94
C GLN A 61 -9.46 -12.40 19.01
N LEU A 62 -8.56 -13.03 18.24
CA LEU A 62 -8.37 -14.48 18.28
C LEU A 62 -7.94 -14.97 19.66
N ARG A 63 -7.05 -14.23 20.35
CA ARG A 63 -6.62 -14.55 21.71
C ARG A 63 -7.75 -14.44 22.73
N LEU A 64 -8.59 -13.40 22.62
CA LEU A 64 -9.73 -13.20 23.52
C LEU A 64 -10.83 -14.27 23.36
N ARG A 65 -10.94 -14.93 22.20
CA ARG A 65 -11.91 -16.02 21.98
C ARG A 65 -11.49 -17.37 22.57
N GLN A 66 -10.25 -17.51 23.02
CA GLN A 66 -9.68 -18.76 23.54
C GLN A 66 -9.57 -18.78 25.08
N ILE A 67 -10.04 -17.73 25.75
CA ILE A 67 -10.15 -17.60 27.21
C ILE A 67 -11.62 -17.76 27.57
#